data_AF-A0A807ZKJ3-F1
#
_entry.id   AF-A0A807ZKJ3-F1
#
_cell.length_a   1.000
_cell.length_b   1.000
_cell.length_c   1.000
_cell.angle_alpha   90.00
_cell.angle_beta   90.00
_cell.angle_gamma   90.00
#
_symmetry.space_group_name_H-M   'P 1'
#
loop_
_entity.id
_entity.type
_entity.pdbx_description
1 polymer ?
#
loop_
_entity_poly.entity_id
_entity_poly.type
_entity_poly.pdbx_seq_one_letter_code
_entity_poly.pdbx_strand_id
1 'polypeptide(L)'
;MAEQARKAREIPQNINEEYYQISSEILSSFPKYRPPVDLFSFREDIMVLAPYCKKETRLTNEQVEELAALCAEGNLFVSRSDHHIYSRHIVKQLDLVLQDKNLKEAEIADICIRALFIRYTEFLSQPVKPLLEPLYRDVMVITEYLWADKHRINTFMRRLFRKHQLARHSINSMSVGLWLWLQVSGEYRRKDLDRAALAFLLHDVGMSKVPAFLLSKPGPLKAEEREKLLPHPLVGVKLMHKMEMSFEELVRACYEHHERMDGSGYPQRLKGNQISRVGRITAIADSFSAMICDRPYSERKDPLEAAKELAGDPRYDSELSNMLLTGFASGNIGGMTDMDRIVDEPL
;
A
#
# COMPACT_ATOMS: atom_id res chain seq x y z
N MET A 1 -4.59 2.78 -41.55
CA MET A 1 -4.88 4.22 -41.79
C MET A 1 -6.01 4.62 -40.84
N ALA A 2 -5.85 5.41 -39.79
CA ALA A 2 -4.71 6.17 -39.32
C ALA A 2 -4.59 5.98 -37.80
N GLU A 3 -3.50 5.35 -37.41
CA GLU A 3 -2.91 5.45 -36.08
C GLU A 3 -2.32 6.86 -35.99
N GLN A 4 -3.20 7.85 -35.77
CA GLN A 4 -2.78 9.21 -35.47
C GLN A 4 -2.76 9.36 -33.95
N ALA A 5 -1.53 9.46 -33.45
CA ALA A 5 -1.16 9.88 -32.11
C ALA A 5 -2.18 10.89 -31.54
N ARG A 6 -2.96 10.42 -30.55
CA ARG A 6 -3.88 11.22 -29.76
C ARG A 6 -3.05 12.15 -28.87
N LYS A 7 -2.57 13.27 -29.44
CA LYS A 7 -2.00 14.39 -28.69
C LYS A 7 -2.98 14.71 -27.57
N ALA A 8 -2.52 14.64 -26.32
CA ALA A 8 -3.22 15.25 -25.20
C ALA A 8 -3.49 16.71 -25.60
N ARG A 9 -4.76 17.05 -25.82
CA ARG A 9 -5.18 18.41 -26.15
C ARG A 9 -4.92 19.25 -24.90
N GLU A 10 -4.19 20.35 -25.05
CA GLU A 10 -3.74 21.17 -23.91
C GLU A 10 -4.93 21.87 -23.25
N ILE A 11 -5.49 21.23 -22.24
CA ILE A 11 -6.38 21.87 -21.27
C ILE A 11 -5.56 22.97 -20.56
N PRO A 12 -6.07 24.21 -20.45
CA PRO A 12 -5.37 25.30 -19.75
C PRO A 12 -4.86 24.86 -18.37
N GLN A 13 -3.59 25.17 -18.04
CA GLN A 13 -2.94 24.73 -16.77
C GLN A 13 -3.77 25.04 -15.52
N ASN A 14 -4.46 26.19 -15.50
CA ASN A 14 -5.28 26.64 -14.38
C ASN A 14 -6.46 25.70 -14.09
N ILE A 15 -6.97 24.98 -15.09
CA ILE A 15 -8.08 24.02 -14.90
C ILE A 15 -7.57 22.75 -14.21
N ASN A 16 -6.33 22.31 -14.45
CA ASN A 16 -5.77 21.07 -13.89
C ASN A 16 -5.45 21.15 -12.38
N GLU A 17 -5.31 22.36 -11.84
CA GLU A 17 -5.07 22.58 -10.41
C GLU A 17 -6.35 22.45 -9.58
N GLU A 18 -7.49 22.85 -10.12
CA GLU A 18 -8.79 22.81 -9.42
C GLU A 18 -9.68 21.65 -9.86
N TYR A 19 -9.51 21.13 -11.06
CA TYR A 19 -10.33 20.08 -11.66
C TYR A 19 -9.44 19.00 -12.29
N TYR A 20 -9.97 17.79 -12.44
CA TYR A 20 -9.34 16.76 -13.27
C TYR A 20 -10.37 16.07 -14.15
N GLN A 21 -9.90 15.67 -15.33
CA GLN A 21 -10.70 14.95 -16.29
C GLN A 21 -11.04 13.55 -15.75
N ILE A 22 -12.29 13.13 -15.88
CA ILE A 22 -12.70 11.78 -15.46
C ILE A 22 -12.57 10.78 -16.62
N SER A 23 -12.09 9.56 -16.33
CA SER A 23 -12.06 8.48 -17.31
C SER A 23 -13.42 7.78 -17.41
N SER A 24 -13.68 7.10 -18.53
CA SER A 24 -14.93 6.36 -18.73
C SER A 24 -15.09 5.22 -17.73
N GLU A 25 -13.98 4.57 -17.37
CA GLU A 25 -13.94 3.48 -16.39
C GLU A 25 -14.34 3.99 -15.00
N ILE A 26 -13.80 5.12 -14.57
CA ILE A 26 -14.13 5.69 -13.26
C ILE A 26 -15.55 6.24 -13.25
N LEU A 27 -16.00 6.90 -14.33
CA LEU A 27 -17.40 7.31 -14.46
C LEU A 27 -18.36 6.11 -14.36
N SER A 28 -18.01 4.98 -14.97
CA SER A 28 -18.82 3.76 -14.91
C SER A 28 -18.90 3.13 -13.50
N SER A 29 -17.94 3.46 -12.63
CA SER A 29 -17.93 3.02 -11.23
C SER A 29 -18.91 3.81 -10.33
N PHE A 30 -19.44 4.93 -10.84
CA PHE A 30 -20.41 5.76 -10.11
C PHE A 30 -21.85 5.24 -10.29
N PRO A 31 -22.77 5.55 -9.34
CA PRO A 31 -24.18 5.26 -9.54
C PRO A 31 -24.70 5.97 -10.80
N LYS A 32 -25.13 5.17 -11.80
CA LYS A 32 -25.50 5.62 -13.15
C LYS A 32 -26.38 6.87 -13.18
N TYR A 33 -27.37 6.97 -12.29
CA TYR A 33 -28.36 8.06 -12.29
C TYR A 33 -28.11 9.11 -11.21
N ARG A 34 -27.13 8.94 -10.33
CA ARG A 34 -26.82 9.87 -9.23
C ARG A 34 -25.31 9.89 -8.99
N PRO A 35 -24.56 10.64 -9.81
CA PRO A 35 -23.12 10.79 -9.60
C PRO A 35 -22.84 11.37 -8.20
N PRO A 36 -21.85 10.87 -7.47
CA PRO A 36 -21.60 11.27 -6.09
C PRO A 36 -20.72 12.54 -6.00
N VAL A 37 -20.33 13.09 -7.16
CA VAL A 37 -19.42 14.23 -7.31
C VAL A 37 -20.05 15.30 -8.18
N ASP A 38 -19.61 16.55 -7.99
CA ASP A 38 -19.94 17.63 -8.91
C ASP A 38 -19.20 17.42 -10.24
N LEU A 39 -19.97 17.36 -11.33
CA LEU A 39 -19.48 17.17 -12.69
C LEU A 39 -19.52 18.48 -13.45
N PHE A 40 -18.47 18.72 -14.21
CA PHE A 40 -18.28 19.93 -15.01
C PHE A 40 -17.97 19.53 -16.46
N SER A 41 -18.56 20.26 -17.41
CA SER A 41 -18.26 20.09 -18.83
C SER A 41 -17.36 21.22 -19.33
N PHE A 42 -16.34 20.86 -20.09
CA PHE A 42 -15.50 21.83 -20.78
C PHE A 42 -16.17 22.20 -22.11
N ARG A 43 -16.49 23.49 -22.27
CA ARG A 43 -17.06 24.04 -23.48
C ARG A 43 -15.96 24.62 -24.35
N GLU A 44 -15.59 23.89 -25.40
CA GLU A 44 -14.47 24.23 -26.31
C GLU A 44 -14.70 25.55 -27.07
N ASP A 45 -15.95 25.88 -27.40
CA ASP A 45 -16.33 27.08 -28.15
C ASP A 45 -16.00 28.38 -27.40
N ILE A 46 -16.11 28.36 -26.07
CA ILE A 46 -15.84 29.50 -25.19
C ILE A 46 -14.65 29.29 -24.26
N MET A 47 -14.00 28.12 -24.32
CA MET A 47 -12.86 27.71 -23.49
C MET A 47 -13.14 27.83 -21.98
N VAL A 48 -14.36 27.49 -21.55
CA VAL A 48 -14.80 27.61 -20.14
C VAL A 48 -15.28 26.27 -19.61
N LEU A 49 -14.88 25.98 -18.37
CA LEU A 49 -15.45 24.89 -17.58
C LEU A 49 -16.79 25.35 -16.98
N ALA A 50 -17.88 24.64 -17.28
CA ALA A 50 -19.21 24.95 -16.77
C ALA A 50 -19.72 23.82 -15.87
N PRO A 51 -20.44 24.13 -14.77
CA PRO A 51 -21.14 23.11 -13.99
C PRO A 51 -22.13 22.36 -14.90
N TYR A 52 -22.04 21.02 -14.90
CA TYR A 52 -22.94 20.16 -15.65
C TYR A 52 -23.97 19.51 -14.71
N CYS A 53 -23.50 18.82 -13.67
CA CYS A 53 -24.37 18.15 -12.69
C CYS A 53 -23.85 18.34 -11.28
N LYS A 54 -24.74 18.68 -10.34
CA LYS A 54 -24.41 18.67 -8.91
C LYS A 54 -24.49 17.25 -8.36
N LYS A 55 -23.61 16.91 -7.42
CA LYS A 55 -23.60 15.61 -6.75
C LYS A 55 -24.96 15.20 -6.20
N GLU A 56 -25.25 13.91 -6.28
CA GLU A 56 -26.49 13.24 -5.85
C GLU A 56 -27.78 13.69 -6.58
N THR A 57 -27.66 14.57 -7.57
CA THR A 57 -28.77 14.97 -8.43
C THR A 57 -29.15 13.81 -9.34
N ARG A 58 -30.45 13.51 -9.41
CA ARG A 58 -30.95 12.44 -10.27
C ARG A 58 -30.92 12.88 -11.73
N LEU A 59 -30.23 12.09 -12.56
CA LEU A 59 -30.14 12.28 -14.01
C LEU A 59 -31.26 11.56 -14.76
N THR A 60 -31.65 12.11 -15.91
CA THR A 60 -32.48 11.44 -16.92
C THR A 60 -31.63 10.47 -17.76
N ASN A 61 -32.26 9.61 -18.55
CA ASN A 61 -31.53 8.73 -19.48
C ASN A 61 -30.70 9.55 -20.50
N GLU A 62 -31.28 10.63 -21.03
CA GLU A 62 -30.63 11.54 -21.99
C GLU A 62 -29.38 12.18 -21.38
N GLN A 63 -29.45 12.67 -20.14
CA GLN A 63 -28.29 13.24 -19.46
C GLN A 63 -27.20 12.20 -19.17
N VAL A 64 -27.56 10.94 -18.91
CA VAL A 64 -26.58 9.87 -18.73
C VAL A 64 -25.85 9.55 -20.03
N GLU A 65 -26.56 9.55 -21.16
CA GLU A 65 -25.96 9.37 -22.49
C GLU A 65 -25.05 10.54 -22.86
N GLU A 66 -25.48 11.78 -22.58
CA GLU A 66 -24.69 12.98 -22.79
C GLU A 66 -23.41 12.98 -21.92
N LEU A 67 -23.50 12.61 -20.65
CA LEU A 67 -22.33 12.45 -19.78
C LEU A 67 -21.32 11.44 -20.31
N ALA A 68 -21.80 10.30 -20.81
CA ALA A 68 -20.93 9.29 -21.39
C ALA A 68 -20.21 9.82 -22.64
N ALA A 69 -20.91 10.60 -23.48
CA ALA A 69 -20.32 11.25 -24.65
C ALA A 69 -19.26 12.28 -24.26
N LEU A 70 -19.58 13.21 -23.35
CA LEU A 70 -18.65 14.22 -22.83
C LEU A 70 -17.38 13.56 -22.23
N CYS A 71 -17.55 12.46 -21.51
CA CYS A 71 -16.45 11.70 -20.95
C CYS A 71 -15.57 11.07 -22.03
N ALA A 72 -16.17 10.43 -23.04
CA ALA A 72 -15.45 9.81 -24.16
C ALA A 72 -14.64 10.83 -24.99
N GLU A 73 -15.18 12.05 -25.12
CA GLU A 73 -14.51 13.19 -25.77
C GLU A 73 -13.39 13.79 -24.91
N GLY A 74 -13.40 13.53 -23.60
CA GLY A 74 -12.45 14.07 -22.64
C GLY A 74 -12.83 15.46 -22.12
N ASN A 75 -14.09 15.83 -22.27
CA ASN A 75 -14.65 17.12 -21.88
C ASN A 75 -15.37 17.08 -20.53
N LEU A 76 -15.27 15.98 -19.78
CA LEU A 76 -15.91 15.82 -18.47
C LEU A 76 -14.89 15.88 -17.34
N PHE A 77 -15.19 16.68 -16.33
CA PHE A 77 -14.27 17.02 -15.24
C PHE A 77 -14.96 16.90 -13.87
N VAL A 78 -14.15 16.66 -12.84
CA VAL A 78 -14.52 16.64 -11.43
C VAL A 78 -13.67 17.65 -10.68
N SER A 79 -14.26 18.33 -9.69
CA SER A 79 -13.52 19.22 -8.80
C SER A 79 -12.56 18.45 -7.88
N ARG A 80 -11.35 18.98 -7.65
CA ARG A 80 -10.40 18.47 -6.63
C ARG A 80 -10.97 18.52 -5.21
N SER A 81 -11.94 19.38 -4.92
CA SER A 81 -12.63 19.38 -3.62
C SER A 81 -13.35 18.04 -3.34
N ASP A 82 -13.81 17.37 -4.39
CA ASP A 82 -14.49 16.07 -4.31
C ASP A 82 -13.52 14.88 -4.45
N HIS A 83 -12.20 15.11 -4.41
CA HIS A 83 -11.20 14.05 -4.54
C HIS A 83 -11.36 12.91 -3.52
N HIS A 84 -11.78 13.23 -2.28
CA HIS A 84 -12.06 12.22 -1.25
C HIS A 84 -13.22 11.27 -1.64
N ILE A 85 -14.23 11.78 -2.34
CA ILE A 85 -15.34 10.97 -2.87
C ILE A 85 -14.83 10.13 -4.05
N TYR A 86 -14.06 10.75 -4.94
CA TYR A 86 -13.48 10.10 -6.09
C TYR A 86 -12.59 8.91 -5.71
N SER A 87 -11.67 9.13 -4.77
CA SER A 87 -10.74 8.11 -4.27
C SER A 87 -11.48 6.93 -3.64
N ARG A 88 -12.61 7.16 -2.95
CA ARG A 88 -13.46 6.09 -2.40
C ARG A 88 -13.94 5.09 -3.45
N HIS A 89 -14.24 5.54 -4.66
CA HIS A 89 -14.68 4.65 -5.73
C HIS A 89 -13.49 3.89 -6.34
N ILE A 90 -12.36 4.56 -6.52
CA ILE A 90 -11.13 3.92 -7.02
C ILE A 90 -10.61 2.86 -6.05
N VAL A 91 -10.66 3.08 -4.73
CA VAL A 91 -10.26 2.09 -3.72
C VAL A 91 -10.94 0.73 -3.93
N LYS A 92 -12.19 0.72 -4.43
CA LYS A 92 -12.93 -0.52 -4.70
C LYS A 92 -12.44 -1.27 -5.95
N GLN A 93 -11.84 -0.55 -6.91
CA GLN A 93 -11.30 -1.06 -8.17
C GLN A 93 -9.91 -0.47 -8.38
N LEU A 94 -8.92 -1.01 -7.65
CA LEU A 94 -7.61 -0.35 -7.53
C LEU A 94 -6.87 -0.25 -8.87
N ASP A 95 -7.13 -1.15 -9.82
CA ASP A 95 -6.55 -1.14 -11.16
C ASP A 95 -6.79 0.17 -11.94
N LEU A 96 -7.84 0.92 -11.59
CA LEU A 96 -8.12 2.23 -12.17
C LEU A 96 -6.99 3.26 -11.89
N VAL A 97 -6.21 3.10 -10.82
CA VAL A 97 -5.07 4.00 -10.54
C VAL A 97 -3.98 3.94 -11.62
N LEU A 98 -3.86 2.82 -12.34
CA LEU A 98 -2.88 2.67 -13.41
C LEU A 98 -3.33 3.35 -14.71
N GLN A 99 -4.63 3.62 -14.84
CA GLN A 99 -5.24 4.18 -16.04
C GLN A 99 -5.42 5.70 -15.93
N ASP A 100 -5.63 6.19 -14.70
CA ASP A 100 -5.85 7.60 -14.44
C ASP A 100 -4.55 8.41 -14.42
N LYS A 101 -4.34 9.20 -15.47
CA LYS A 101 -3.16 10.06 -15.64
C LYS A 101 -3.22 11.35 -14.81
N ASN A 102 -4.36 11.64 -14.19
CA ASN A 102 -4.58 12.89 -13.46
C ASN A 102 -4.29 12.77 -11.96
N LEU A 103 -4.13 11.54 -11.47
CA LEU A 103 -3.73 11.28 -10.09
C LEU A 103 -2.26 11.65 -9.89
N LYS A 104 -2.00 12.46 -8.87
CA LYS A 104 -0.65 12.73 -8.38
C LYS A 104 -0.11 11.48 -7.70
N GLU A 105 1.20 11.28 -7.70
CA GLU A 105 1.80 10.10 -7.04
C GLU A 105 1.42 9.96 -5.57
N ALA A 106 1.27 11.09 -4.88
CA ALA A 106 0.78 11.16 -3.50
C ALA A 106 -0.63 10.55 -3.37
N GLU A 107 -1.55 10.95 -4.25
CA GLU A 107 -2.94 10.49 -4.28
C GLU A 107 -3.00 8.99 -4.61
N ILE A 108 -2.18 8.52 -5.56
CA ILE A 108 -2.05 7.09 -5.89
C ILE A 108 -1.60 6.28 -4.67
N ALA A 109 -0.56 6.74 -3.97
CA ALA A 109 -0.07 6.05 -2.78
C ALA A 109 -1.10 6.02 -1.65
N ASP A 110 -1.84 7.12 -1.43
CA ASP A 110 -2.91 7.20 -0.44
C ASP A 110 -4.04 6.20 -0.76
N ILE A 111 -4.48 6.16 -2.02
CA ILE A 111 -5.49 5.21 -2.52
C ILE A 111 -5.01 3.76 -2.34
N CYS A 112 -3.80 3.44 -2.80
CA CYS A 112 -3.22 2.10 -2.71
C CYS A 112 -3.11 1.60 -1.26
N ILE A 113 -2.56 2.42 -0.36
CA ILE A 113 -2.38 2.03 1.05
C ILE A 113 -3.73 1.86 1.74
N ARG A 114 -4.70 2.75 1.47
CA ARG A 114 -6.05 2.62 2.02
C ARG A 114 -6.75 1.35 1.51
N ALA A 115 -6.60 1.03 0.23
CA ALA A 115 -7.21 -0.16 -0.35
C ALA A 115 -6.60 -1.46 0.21
N LEU A 116 -5.26 -1.49 0.37
CA LEU A 116 -4.57 -2.56 1.09
C LEU A 116 -5.05 -2.66 2.53
N PHE A 117 -5.20 -1.55 3.26
CA PHE A 117 -5.64 -1.57 4.64
C PHE A 117 -7.02 -2.20 4.81
N ILE A 118 -7.97 -1.83 3.94
CA ILE A 118 -9.34 -2.39 3.96
C ILE A 118 -9.29 -3.89 3.67
N ARG A 119 -8.71 -4.29 2.53
CA ARG A 119 -8.70 -5.69 2.10
C ARG A 119 -7.89 -6.58 3.03
N TYR A 120 -6.78 -6.08 3.55
CA TYR A 120 -5.94 -6.86 4.46
C TYR A 120 -6.57 -6.97 5.85
N THR A 121 -7.25 -5.94 6.35
CA THR A 121 -8.01 -6.03 7.62
C THR A 121 -9.13 -7.06 7.50
N GLU A 122 -9.88 -7.04 6.40
CA GLU A 122 -10.91 -8.04 6.12
C GLU A 122 -10.31 -9.45 6.04
N PHE A 123 -9.23 -9.63 5.29
CA PHE A 123 -8.52 -10.91 5.20
C PHE A 123 -7.98 -11.39 6.55
N LEU A 124 -7.42 -10.52 7.41
CA LEU A 124 -6.95 -10.91 8.74
C LEU A 124 -8.09 -11.37 9.66
N SER A 125 -9.29 -10.78 9.52
CA SER A 125 -10.47 -11.19 10.29
C SER A 125 -10.91 -12.62 9.94
N GLN A 126 -10.76 -13.01 8.67
CA GLN A 126 -11.10 -14.33 8.17
C GLN A 126 -10.12 -14.77 7.07
N PRO A 127 -8.96 -15.34 7.41
CA PRO A 127 -7.97 -15.71 6.41
C PRO A 127 -8.46 -16.89 5.57
N VAL A 128 -9.05 -16.60 4.41
CA VAL A 128 -9.56 -17.57 3.42
C VAL A 128 -9.21 -17.11 2.00
N LYS A 129 -9.10 -18.07 1.07
CA LYS A 129 -8.70 -17.82 -0.32
C LYS A 129 -9.54 -16.75 -1.04
N PRO A 130 -10.89 -16.69 -0.91
CA PRO A 130 -11.69 -15.65 -1.54
C PRO A 130 -11.36 -14.21 -1.10
N LEU A 131 -10.82 -14.01 0.11
CA LEU A 131 -10.39 -12.69 0.59
C LEU A 131 -8.91 -12.41 0.24
N LEU A 132 -8.10 -13.46 0.07
CA LEU A 132 -6.72 -13.36 -0.39
C LEU A 132 -6.63 -12.94 -1.87
N GLU A 133 -7.52 -13.41 -2.74
CA GLU A 133 -7.45 -13.16 -4.18
C GLU A 133 -7.60 -11.66 -4.54
N PRO A 134 -8.59 -10.89 -4.02
CA PRO A 134 -8.64 -9.44 -4.21
C PRO A 134 -7.42 -8.72 -3.62
N LEU A 135 -6.95 -9.14 -2.44
CA LEU A 135 -5.76 -8.56 -1.81
C LEU A 135 -4.51 -8.78 -2.67
N TYR A 136 -4.35 -9.96 -3.26
CA TYR A 136 -3.21 -10.24 -4.13
C TYR A 136 -3.26 -9.42 -5.42
N ARG A 137 -4.44 -9.22 -6.00
CA ARG A 137 -4.61 -8.32 -7.15
C ARG A 137 -4.18 -6.90 -6.83
N ASP A 138 -4.50 -6.39 -5.65
CA ASP A 138 -4.03 -5.09 -5.20
C ASP A 138 -2.52 -4.97 -5.11
N VAL A 139 -1.89 -5.99 -4.51
CA VAL A 139 -0.43 -6.04 -4.42
C VAL A 139 0.16 -6.01 -5.82
N MET A 140 -0.43 -6.72 -6.79
CA MET A 140 0.01 -6.71 -8.19
C MET A 140 -0.17 -5.33 -8.87
N VAL A 141 -1.24 -4.60 -8.56
CA VAL A 141 -1.42 -3.22 -9.05
C VAL A 141 -0.33 -2.29 -8.52
N ILE A 142 -0.01 -2.41 -7.23
CA ILE A 142 1.05 -1.59 -6.60
C ILE A 142 2.41 -1.93 -7.19
N THR A 143 2.74 -3.20 -7.34
CA THR A 143 4.03 -3.59 -7.93
C THR A 143 4.12 -3.21 -9.41
N GLU A 144 3.00 -3.13 -10.15
CA GLU A 144 2.98 -2.64 -11.53
C GLU A 144 3.31 -1.14 -11.56
N TYR A 145 2.68 -0.38 -10.67
CA TYR A 145 2.94 1.04 -10.51
C TYR A 145 4.41 1.34 -10.15
N LEU A 146 5.00 0.53 -9.27
CA LEU A 146 6.41 0.62 -8.86
C LEU A 146 7.38 0.07 -9.91
N TRP A 147 6.95 -0.89 -10.73
CA TRP A 147 7.78 -1.44 -11.81
C TRP A 147 8.02 -0.41 -12.90
N ALA A 148 7.00 0.41 -13.20
CA ALA A 148 7.10 1.50 -14.16
C ALA A 148 8.09 2.60 -13.72
N ASP A 149 8.16 2.89 -12.42
CA ASP A 149 9.20 3.75 -11.84
C ASP A 149 9.44 3.38 -10.37
N LYS A 150 10.62 2.82 -10.10
CA LYS A 150 11.01 2.37 -8.77
C LYS A 150 11.11 3.51 -7.76
N HIS A 151 11.32 4.76 -8.18
CA HIS A 151 11.45 5.90 -7.26
C HIS A 151 10.14 6.23 -6.54
N ARG A 152 9.00 5.82 -7.10
CA ARG A 152 7.67 5.97 -6.51
C ARG A 152 7.53 5.31 -5.14
N ILE A 153 8.37 4.33 -4.81
CA ILE A 153 8.38 3.69 -3.49
C ILE A 153 8.65 4.68 -2.35
N ASN A 154 9.36 5.78 -2.60
CA ASN A 154 9.58 6.83 -1.60
C ASN A 154 8.27 7.49 -1.17
N THR A 155 7.27 7.55 -2.05
CA THR A 155 5.94 8.08 -1.72
C THR A 155 5.18 7.19 -0.75
N PHE A 156 5.38 5.86 -0.81
CA PHE A 156 4.87 4.90 0.18
C PHE A 156 5.66 4.97 1.49
N MET A 157 6.99 5.14 1.44
CA MET A 157 7.83 5.31 2.64
C MET A 157 7.48 6.56 3.46
N ARG A 158 6.93 7.60 2.83
CA ARG A 158 6.41 8.78 3.54
C ARG A 158 5.10 8.53 4.28
N ARG A 159 4.41 7.42 4.02
CA ARG A 159 3.05 7.11 4.52
C ARG A 159 3.04 5.94 5.48
N LEU A 160 4.13 5.76 6.23
CA LEU A 160 4.19 4.71 7.24
C LEU A 160 3.26 5.06 8.41
N PHE A 161 2.43 4.11 8.79
CA PHE A 161 1.56 4.20 9.95
C PHE A 161 2.36 4.33 11.24
N ARG A 162 1.75 4.98 12.22
CA ARG A 162 2.28 5.24 13.56
C ARG A 162 1.41 4.60 14.64
N LYS A 163 0.16 4.19 14.35
CA LYS A 163 -0.69 3.43 15.30
C LYS A 163 -0.42 1.93 15.25
N HIS A 164 -0.36 1.30 16.42
CA HIS A 164 -0.22 -0.16 16.50
C HIS A 164 -1.52 -0.90 16.14
N GLN A 165 -1.49 -1.55 14.98
CA GLN A 165 -2.49 -2.52 14.53
C GLN A 165 -1.81 -3.47 13.54
N LEU A 166 -2.17 -4.76 13.55
CA LEU A 166 -1.53 -5.80 12.72
C LEU A 166 -1.54 -5.47 11.23
N ALA A 167 -2.67 -4.96 10.71
CA ALA A 167 -2.78 -4.56 9.30
C ALA A 167 -1.83 -3.41 8.94
N ARG A 168 -1.80 -2.36 9.78
CA ARG A 168 -0.91 -1.20 9.62
C ARG A 168 0.56 -1.63 9.66
N HIS A 169 0.91 -2.47 10.63
CA HIS A 169 2.25 -3.04 10.78
C HIS A 169 2.69 -3.79 9.51
N SER A 170 1.84 -4.65 8.98
CA SER A 170 2.17 -5.44 7.79
C SER A 170 2.33 -4.58 6.53
N ILE A 171 1.53 -3.52 6.38
CA ILE A 171 1.64 -2.58 5.25
C ILE A 171 2.90 -1.72 5.36
N ASN A 172 3.28 -1.31 6.59
CA ASN A 172 4.58 -0.69 6.84
C ASN A 172 5.72 -1.64 6.46
N SER A 173 5.68 -2.89 6.92
CA SER A 173 6.69 -3.91 6.58
C SER A 173 6.77 -4.15 5.08
N MET A 174 5.64 -4.17 4.37
CA MET A 174 5.61 -4.24 2.91
C MET A 174 6.30 -3.04 2.26
N SER A 175 5.98 -1.83 2.70
CA SER A 175 6.53 -0.59 2.13
C SER A 175 8.05 -0.51 2.34
N VAL A 176 8.52 -0.78 3.55
CA VAL A 176 9.95 -0.78 3.92
C VAL A 176 10.69 -1.92 3.24
N GLY A 177 10.10 -3.12 3.21
CA GLY A 177 10.67 -4.29 2.55
C GLY A 177 10.82 -4.07 1.04
N LEU A 178 9.81 -3.52 0.38
CA LEU A 178 9.88 -3.15 -1.03
C LEU A 178 10.91 -2.05 -1.29
N TRP A 179 10.98 -1.05 -0.42
CA TRP A 179 12.00 -0.01 -0.54
C TRP A 179 13.41 -0.61 -0.52
N LEU A 180 13.73 -1.44 0.47
CA LEU A 180 15.01 -2.15 0.56
C LEU A 180 15.23 -3.06 -0.64
N TRP A 181 14.22 -3.84 -1.04
CA TRP A 181 14.31 -4.72 -2.20
C TRP A 181 14.70 -3.99 -3.48
N LEU A 182 14.09 -2.82 -3.72
CA LEU A 182 14.32 -1.98 -4.90
C LEU A 182 15.68 -1.23 -4.87
N GLN A 183 16.26 -1.02 -3.68
CA GLN A 183 17.58 -0.40 -3.53
C GLN A 183 18.72 -1.39 -3.77
N VAL A 184 18.55 -2.66 -3.38
CA VAL A 184 19.61 -3.65 -3.53
C VAL A 184 19.81 -3.99 -5.00
N SER A 185 21.06 -3.87 -5.45
CA SER A 185 21.46 -4.14 -6.83
C SER A 185 21.21 -5.61 -7.21
N GLY A 186 20.79 -5.82 -8.45
CA GLY A 186 20.56 -7.14 -9.01
C GLY A 186 19.45 -7.14 -10.04
N GLU A 187 19.51 -8.12 -10.95
CA GLU A 187 18.41 -8.38 -11.87
C GLU A 187 17.35 -9.23 -11.18
N TYR A 188 16.13 -8.73 -11.15
CA TYR A 188 14.96 -9.50 -10.76
C TYR A 188 13.85 -9.23 -11.78
N ARG A 189 13.01 -10.23 -12.00
CA ARG A 189 11.90 -10.14 -12.94
C ARG A 189 10.69 -9.53 -12.25
N ARG A 190 9.72 -9.08 -13.06
CA ARG A 190 8.43 -8.57 -12.59
C ARG A 190 7.76 -9.45 -11.54
N LYS A 191 7.78 -10.77 -11.75
CA LYS A 191 7.20 -11.79 -10.85
C LYS A 191 7.90 -11.87 -9.50
N ASP A 192 9.21 -11.59 -9.45
CA ASP A 192 9.98 -11.65 -8.22
C ASP A 192 9.60 -10.45 -7.32
N LEU A 193 9.30 -9.28 -7.91
CA LEU A 193 8.74 -8.12 -7.19
C LEU A 193 7.34 -8.40 -6.62
N ASP A 194 6.45 -9.05 -7.38
CA ASP A 194 5.11 -9.46 -6.90
C ASP A 194 5.21 -10.36 -5.67
N ARG A 195 6.09 -11.37 -5.76
CA ARG A 195 6.31 -12.33 -4.69
C ARG A 195 6.91 -11.68 -3.47
N ALA A 196 7.92 -10.82 -3.64
CA ALA A 196 8.52 -10.08 -2.53
C ALA A 196 7.49 -9.18 -1.84
N ALA A 197 6.69 -8.42 -2.61
CA ALA A 197 5.63 -7.56 -2.09
C ALA A 197 4.64 -8.32 -1.21
N LEU A 198 4.10 -9.44 -1.73
CA LEU A 198 3.15 -10.25 -0.99
C LEU A 198 3.81 -10.94 0.21
N ALA A 199 5.07 -11.38 0.08
CA ALA A 199 5.83 -11.97 1.17
C ALA A 199 6.03 -11.00 2.34
N PHE A 200 6.39 -9.74 2.06
CA PHE A 200 6.54 -8.72 3.10
C PHE A 200 5.20 -8.34 3.74
N LEU A 201 4.11 -8.30 2.97
CA LEU A 201 2.78 -8.04 3.51
C LEU A 201 2.29 -9.19 4.42
N LEU A 202 2.53 -10.44 4.04
CA LEU A 202 1.97 -11.61 4.72
C LEU A 202 2.92 -12.29 5.72
N HIS A 203 4.12 -11.76 5.94
CA HIS A 203 5.13 -12.39 6.82
C HIS A 203 4.57 -12.74 8.21
N ASP A 204 3.70 -11.90 8.74
CA ASP A 204 3.12 -12.02 10.08
C ASP A 204 1.66 -12.50 10.07
N VAL A 205 1.19 -13.08 8.95
CA VAL A 205 -0.22 -13.51 8.79
C VAL A 205 -0.65 -14.54 9.83
N GLY A 206 0.31 -15.29 10.40
CA GLY A 206 0.04 -16.24 11.48
C GLY A 206 -0.49 -15.59 12.76
N MET A 207 -0.25 -14.30 12.97
CA MET A 207 -0.78 -13.55 14.12
C MET A 207 -2.31 -13.42 14.08
N SER A 208 -2.96 -13.63 12.93
CA SER A 208 -4.42 -13.72 12.82
C SER A 208 -5.02 -14.90 13.59
N LYS A 209 -4.20 -15.86 14.02
CA LYS A 209 -4.61 -16.99 14.88
C LYS A 209 -4.23 -16.83 16.34
N VAL A 210 -3.54 -15.75 16.69
CA VAL A 210 -3.26 -15.42 18.09
C VAL A 210 -4.52 -14.80 18.71
N PRO A 211 -4.92 -15.23 19.92
CA PRO A 211 -6.09 -14.65 20.60
C PRO A 211 -6.02 -13.13 20.74
N ALA A 212 -7.10 -12.44 20.40
CA ALA A 212 -7.16 -10.97 20.40
C ALA A 212 -6.77 -10.33 21.74
N PHE A 213 -7.14 -10.95 22.88
CA PHE A 213 -6.80 -10.44 24.21
C PHE A 213 -5.29 -10.43 24.49
N LEU A 214 -4.49 -11.25 23.79
CA LEU A 214 -3.03 -11.20 23.88
C LEU A 214 -2.45 -10.09 23.02
N LEU A 215 -3.02 -9.87 21.83
CA LEU A 215 -2.61 -8.79 20.92
C LEU A 215 -2.90 -7.40 21.52
N SER A 216 -3.99 -7.27 22.25
CA SER A 216 -4.39 -6.02 22.91
C SER A 216 -3.95 -5.93 24.37
N LYS A 217 -3.10 -6.86 24.85
CA LYS A 217 -2.80 -6.94 26.28
C LYS A 217 -2.09 -5.68 26.76
N PRO A 218 -2.57 -5.03 27.83
CA PRO A 218 -1.76 -4.10 28.56
C PRO A 218 -0.79 -4.89 29.46
N GLY A 219 0.36 -5.26 28.93
CA GLY A 219 1.56 -5.54 29.70
C GLY A 219 2.68 -6.04 28.80
N PRO A 220 3.90 -6.20 29.32
CA PRO A 220 4.72 -7.30 28.84
C PRO A 220 3.93 -8.62 28.96
N LEU A 221 4.10 -9.51 27.98
CA LEU A 221 3.54 -10.86 28.03
C LEU A 221 4.28 -11.70 29.07
N LYS A 222 3.55 -12.54 29.80
CA LYS A 222 4.11 -13.63 30.62
C LYS A 222 4.73 -14.69 29.69
N ALA A 223 5.63 -15.52 30.22
CA ALA A 223 6.27 -16.59 29.45
C ALA A 223 5.25 -17.50 28.75
N GLU A 224 4.24 -17.97 29.49
CA GLU A 224 3.15 -18.83 29.00
C GLU A 224 2.29 -18.16 27.91
N GLU A 225 2.15 -16.84 27.96
CA GLU A 225 1.42 -16.08 26.94
C GLU A 225 2.27 -15.94 25.68
N ARG A 226 3.58 -15.69 25.85
CA ARG A 226 4.55 -15.61 24.76
C ARG A 226 4.64 -16.93 23.98
N GLU A 227 4.55 -18.07 24.67
CA GLU A 227 4.50 -19.40 24.04
C GLU A 227 3.35 -19.56 23.04
N LYS A 228 2.27 -18.81 23.18
CA LYS A 228 1.14 -18.82 22.23
C LYS A 228 1.41 -18.00 20.98
N LEU A 229 2.35 -17.05 21.03
CA LEU A 229 2.74 -16.21 19.90
C LEU A 229 3.88 -16.83 19.11
N LEU A 230 4.85 -17.48 19.77
CA LEU A 230 6.04 -18.05 19.12
C LEU A 230 5.73 -18.94 17.88
N PRO A 231 4.62 -19.69 17.82
CA PRO A 231 4.29 -20.49 16.65
C PRO A 231 3.78 -19.72 15.42
N HIS A 232 3.51 -18.41 15.50
CA HIS A 232 2.93 -17.64 14.39
C HIS A 232 3.69 -17.75 13.05
N PRO A 233 5.04 -17.87 12.99
CA PRO A 233 5.75 -18.10 11.73
C PRO A 233 5.27 -19.38 11.02
N LEU A 234 5.21 -20.48 11.77
CA LEU A 234 4.78 -21.79 11.28
C LEU A 234 3.28 -21.79 10.95
N VAL A 235 2.45 -21.12 11.77
CA VAL A 235 1.02 -20.99 11.52
C VAL A 235 0.76 -20.22 10.23
N GLY A 236 1.50 -19.13 9.98
CA GLY A 236 1.40 -18.35 8.76
C GLY A 236 1.69 -19.19 7.52
N VAL A 237 2.79 -19.95 7.52
CA VAL A 237 3.12 -20.87 6.42
C VAL A 237 2.03 -21.93 6.21
N LYS A 238 1.49 -22.51 7.28
CA LYS A 238 0.40 -23.50 7.18
C LYS A 238 -0.87 -22.90 6.58
N LEU A 239 -1.22 -21.66 6.94
CA LEU A 239 -2.36 -20.95 6.36
C LEU A 239 -2.17 -20.74 4.86
N MET A 240 -0.98 -20.28 4.47
CA MET A 240 -0.64 -19.98 3.09
C MET A 240 -0.56 -21.22 2.20
N HIS A 241 -0.03 -22.32 2.72
CA HIS A 241 -0.09 -23.62 2.05
C HIS A 241 -1.53 -24.08 1.81
N LYS A 242 -2.44 -23.92 2.79
CA LYS A 242 -3.85 -24.29 2.63
C LYS A 242 -4.60 -23.46 1.58
N MET A 243 -4.12 -22.25 1.29
CA MET A 243 -4.69 -21.38 0.25
C MET A 243 -3.96 -21.50 -1.09
N GLU A 244 -3.05 -22.48 -1.22
CA GLU A 244 -2.24 -22.71 -2.42
C GLU A 244 -1.35 -21.50 -2.78
N MET A 245 -0.99 -20.71 -1.77
CA MET A 245 -0.17 -19.51 -1.90
C MET A 245 1.15 -19.70 -1.14
N SER A 246 1.95 -20.70 -1.48
CA SER A 246 3.19 -21.03 -0.76
C SER A 246 4.42 -21.07 -1.66
N PHE A 247 4.73 -19.95 -2.31
CA PHE A 247 6.00 -19.77 -3.01
C PHE A 247 7.14 -19.49 -2.01
N GLU A 248 8.38 -19.70 -2.46
CA GLU A 248 9.56 -19.71 -1.60
C GLU A 248 9.72 -18.40 -0.80
N GLU A 249 9.61 -17.24 -1.45
CA GLU A 249 9.81 -15.94 -0.82
C GLU A 249 8.85 -15.70 0.36
N LEU A 250 7.58 -16.10 0.21
CA LEU A 250 6.59 -16.00 1.29
C LEU A 250 6.88 -16.97 2.43
N VAL A 251 7.27 -18.21 2.12
CA VAL A 251 7.67 -19.19 3.15
C VAL A 251 8.89 -18.68 3.92
N ARG A 252 9.88 -18.11 3.23
CA ARG A 252 11.08 -17.51 3.81
C ARG A 252 10.73 -16.30 4.67
N ALA A 253 9.94 -15.35 4.18
CA ALA A 253 9.51 -14.19 4.97
C ALA A 253 8.80 -14.61 6.27
N CYS A 254 7.88 -15.57 6.19
CA CYS A 254 7.18 -16.08 7.37
C CYS A 254 8.14 -16.75 8.37
N TYR A 255 9.06 -17.63 7.93
CA TYR A 255 9.96 -18.31 8.88
C TYR A 255 11.10 -17.43 9.39
N GLU A 256 11.59 -16.50 8.59
CA GLU A 256 12.89 -15.88 8.82
C GLU A 256 12.82 -14.45 9.36
N HIS A 257 11.65 -13.81 9.45
CA HIS A 257 11.55 -12.43 9.94
C HIS A 257 11.93 -12.26 11.42
N HIS A 258 11.86 -13.33 12.22
CA HIS A 258 12.39 -13.36 13.59
C HIS A 258 13.79 -13.96 13.71
N GLU A 259 14.42 -14.37 12.61
CA GLU A 259 15.81 -14.80 12.59
C GLU A 259 16.74 -13.60 12.72
N ARG A 260 17.94 -13.84 13.27
CA ARG A 260 18.93 -12.79 13.54
C ARG A 260 20.30 -13.25 13.09
N MET A 261 21.14 -12.34 12.62
CA MET A 261 22.43 -12.67 11.99
C MET A 261 23.37 -13.48 12.88
N ASP A 262 23.25 -13.33 14.21
CA ASP A 262 24.01 -14.08 15.23
C ASP A 262 23.39 -15.44 15.63
N GLY A 263 22.18 -15.75 15.13
CA GLY A 263 21.37 -16.93 15.43
C GLY A 263 20.67 -16.91 16.78
N SER A 264 20.54 -15.73 17.41
CA SER A 264 19.70 -15.54 18.59
C SER A 264 18.19 -15.55 18.28
N GLY A 265 17.84 -15.48 16.99
CA GLY A 265 16.47 -15.46 16.49
C GLY A 265 15.75 -16.80 16.58
N TYR A 266 14.56 -16.86 15.99
CA TYR A 266 13.69 -18.04 15.99
C TYR A 266 12.84 -18.07 14.71
N PRO A 267 12.26 -19.23 14.32
CA PRO A 267 12.22 -20.51 15.03
C PRO A 267 13.38 -21.47 14.75
N GLN A 268 14.17 -21.25 13.70
CA GLN A 268 15.22 -22.13 13.21
C GLN A 268 16.62 -21.77 13.73
N ARG A 269 16.82 -20.56 14.27
CA ARG A 269 18.11 -20.05 14.79
C ARG A 269 19.18 -20.00 13.70
N LEU A 270 18.78 -19.56 12.51
CA LEU A 270 19.64 -19.41 11.34
C LEU A 270 20.70 -18.33 11.61
N LYS A 271 21.90 -18.49 11.03
CA LYS A 271 23.02 -17.55 11.21
C LYS A 271 23.51 -17.02 9.88
N GLY A 272 23.81 -15.73 9.84
CA GLY A 272 24.41 -15.03 8.70
C GLY A 272 23.81 -15.44 7.36
N ASN A 273 24.61 -16.12 6.53
CA ASN A 273 24.23 -16.52 5.18
C ASN A 273 23.19 -17.64 5.07
N GLN A 274 22.80 -18.26 6.19
CA GLN A 274 21.68 -19.20 6.22
C GLN A 274 20.33 -18.49 6.11
N ILE A 275 20.26 -17.21 6.53
CA ILE A 275 19.07 -16.38 6.38
C ILE A 275 19.01 -15.88 4.95
N SER A 276 17.89 -16.12 4.27
CA SER A 276 17.69 -15.67 2.90
C SER A 276 17.67 -14.14 2.84
N ARG A 277 17.95 -13.58 1.65
CA ARG A 277 17.84 -12.13 1.43
C ARG A 277 16.44 -11.61 1.79
N VAL A 278 15.39 -12.34 1.43
CA VAL A 278 14.01 -12.01 1.81
C VAL A 278 13.87 -11.99 3.33
N GLY A 279 14.34 -13.03 4.03
CA GLY A 279 14.30 -13.10 5.49
C GLY A 279 14.99 -11.93 6.18
N ARG A 280 16.19 -11.54 5.71
CA ARG A 280 16.93 -10.38 6.26
C ARG A 280 16.21 -9.05 6.03
N ILE A 281 15.65 -8.84 4.84
CA ILE A 281 14.86 -7.65 4.53
C ILE A 281 13.61 -7.62 5.42
N THR A 282 12.87 -8.73 5.53
CA THR A 282 11.66 -8.80 6.34
C THR A 282 11.96 -8.58 7.82
N ALA A 283 13.07 -9.12 8.36
CA ALA A 283 13.45 -8.92 9.74
C ALA A 283 13.71 -7.44 10.08
N ILE A 284 14.38 -6.71 9.17
CA ILE A 284 14.59 -5.26 9.29
C ILE A 284 13.26 -4.52 9.17
N ALA A 285 12.44 -4.84 8.16
CA ALA A 285 11.17 -4.16 7.93
C ALA A 285 10.17 -4.35 9.09
N ASP A 286 10.06 -5.58 9.62
CA ASP A 286 9.26 -5.93 10.80
C ASP A 286 9.72 -5.14 12.03
N SER A 287 11.00 -5.18 12.34
CA SER A 287 11.55 -4.50 13.52
C SER A 287 11.47 -2.97 13.38
N PHE A 288 11.70 -2.44 12.18
CA PHE A 288 11.55 -1.01 11.91
C PHE A 288 10.10 -0.56 12.11
N SER A 289 9.14 -1.23 11.46
CA SER A 289 7.71 -0.96 11.60
C SER A 289 7.27 -0.99 13.06
N ALA A 290 7.74 -1.98 13.81
CA ALA A 290 7.52 -2.13 15.23
C ALA A 290 7.96 -0.92 16.06
N MET A 291 9.15 -0.39 15.78
CA MET A 291 9.77 0.73 16.51
C MET A 291 9.12 2.08 16.21
N ILE A 292 8.54 2.23 15.02
CA ILE A 292 7.93 3.49 14.58
C ILE A 292 6.44 3.61 14.92
N CYS A 293 5.84 2.58 15.53
CA CYS A 293 4.43 2.57 15.93
C CYS A 293 4.25 2.62 17.46
N ASP A 294 3.19 3.29 17.91
CA ASP A 294 2.83 3.43 19.33
C ASP A 294 2.46 2.06 19.91
N ARG A 295 3.26 1.52 20.84
CA ARG A 295 2.95 0.26 21.51
C ARG A 295 2.53 0.51 22.95
N PRO A 296 1.68 -0.35 23.54
CA PRO A 296 1.23 -0.18 24.93
C PRO A 296 2.34 0.00 25.99
N TYR A 297 3.60 -0.37 25.70
CA TYR A 297 4.76 -0.31 26.60
C TYR A 297 5.96 0.46 26.05
N SER A 298 5.85 1.04 24.86
CA SER A 298 6.97 1.74 24.23
C SER A 298 6.44 2.91 23.43
N GLU A 299 6.97 4.09 23.73
CA GLU A 299 6.80 5.24 22.86
C GLU A 299 7.43 4.92 21.50
N ARG A 300 6.76 5.36 20.44
CA ARG A 300 7.27 5.23 19.08
C ARG A 300 8.50 6.11 18.89
N LYS A 301 9.47 5.61 18.13
CA LYS A 301 10.66 6.37 17.72
C LYS A 301 10.38 7.18 16.46
N ASP A 302 11.15 8.24 16.26
CA ASP A 302 11.25 8.86 14.95
C ASP A 302 11.84 7.85 13.94
N PRO A 303 11.38 7.83 12.67
CA PRO A 303 11.91 6.93 11.64
C PRO A 303 13.45 6.97 11.50
N LEU A 304 14.08 8.14 11.59
CA LEU A 304 15.54 8.24 11.50
C LEU A 304 16.23 7.60 12.71
N GLU A 305 15.68 7.80 13.91
CA GLU A 305 16.20 7.18 15.13
C GLU A 305 16.06 5.65 15.09
N ALA A 306 14.91 5.15 14.65
CA ALA A 306 14.67 3.72 14.50
C ALA A 306 15.63 3.09 13.48
N ALA A 307 15.86 3.75 12.34
CA ALA A 307 16.82 3.28 11.35
C ALA A 307 18.26 3.29 11.89
N LYS A 308 18.64 4.31 12.66
CA LYS A 308 19.96 4.41 13.30
C LYS A 308 20.20 3.29 14.31
N GLU A 309 19.20 2.96 15.12
CA GLU A 309 19.31 1.87 16.08
C GLU A 309 19.44 0.51 15.39
N LEU A 310 18.67 0.24 14.32
CA LEU A 310 18.83 -0.99 13.53
C LEU A 310 20.19 -1.07 12.83
N ALA A 311 20.72 0.05 12.34
CA ALA A 311 22.06 0.09 11.74
C ALA A 311 23.19 -0.19 12.76
N GLY A 312 22.97 0.16 14.03
CA GLY A 312 23.91 -0.09 15.12
C GLY A 312 23.80 -1.49 15.75
N ASP A 313 22.76 -2.26 15.41
CA ASP A 313 22.52 -3.58 16.00
C ASP A 313 23.09 -4.70 15.10
N PRO A 314 24.12 -5.44 15.56
CA PRO A 314 24.79 -6.47 14.77
C PRO A 314 23.91 -7.71 14.52
N ARG A 315 22.72 -7.79 15.13
CA ARG A 315 21.76 -8.86 14.88
C ARG A 315 21.01 -8.71 13.56
N TYR A 316 21.09 -7.55 12.91
CA TYR A 316 20.53 -7.31 11.58
C TYR A 316 21.63 -7.27 10.51
N ASP A 317 21.24 -7.50 9.26
CA ASP A 317 22.17 -7.39 8.13
C ASP A 317 22.64 -5.94 7.99
N SER A 318 23.95 -5.72 8.16
CA SER A 318 24.54 -4.39 8.26
C SER A 318 24.46 -3.62 6.95
N GLU A 319 24.50 -4.29 5.79
CA GLU A 319 24.37 -3.61 4.50
C GLU A 319 22.96 -3.05 4.35
N LEU A 320 21.95 -3.88 4.61
CA LEU A 320 20.55 -3.51 4.48
C LEU A 320 20.11 -2.48 5.53
N SER A 321 20.55 -2.61 6.78
CA SER A 321 20.17 -1.66 7.84
C SER A 321 20.83 -0.29 7.64
N ASN A 322 22.10 -0.23 7.20
CA ASN A 322 22.76 1.03 6.83
C ASN A 322 22.14 1.68 5.59
N MET A 323 21.65 0.88 4.65
CA MET A 323 20.91 1.39 3.49
C MET A 323 19.63 2.11 3.93
N LEU A 324 18.85 1.51 4.85
CA LEU A 324 17.67 2.15 5.42
C LEU A 324 18.00 3.46 6.14
N LEU A 325 19.04 3.46 6.98
CA LEU A 325 19.53 4.65 7.67
C LEU A 325 19.90 5.76 6.67
N THR A 326 20.66 5.42 5.63
CA THR A 326 21.08 6.38 4.60
C THR A 326 19.88 6.94 3.84
N GLY A 327 18.86 6.12 3.57
CA GLY A 327 17.61 6.55 2.94
C GLY A 327 16.90 7.66 3.72
N PHE A 328 16.81 7.53 5.04
CA PHE A 328 16.23 8.57 5.90
C PHE A 328 17.19 9.75 6.11
N ALA A 329 18.48 9.51 6.33
CA ALA A 329 19.46 10.56 6.65
C ALA A 329 19.75 11.49 5.46
N SER A 330 19.70 10.98 4.23
CA SER A 330 19.93 11.78 3.01
C SER A 330 18.76 12.71 2.66
N GLY A 331 17.59 12.53 3.29
CA GLY A 331 16.37 13.24 2.92
C GLY A 331 15.71 12.75 1.63
N ASN A 332 16.26 11.71 0.98
CA ASN A 332 15.74 11.16 -0.28
C ASN A 332 14.30 10.62 -0.16
N ILE A 333 13.91 10.12 1.02
CA ILE A 333 12.54 9.68 1.29
C ILE A 333 11.58 10.88 1.39
N GLY A 334 12.07 12.04 1.86
CA GLY A 334 11.27 13.24 2.11
C GLY A 334 10.53 13.21 3.46
N GLY A 335 9.66 14.21 3.68
CA GLY A 335 8.91 14.35 4.92
C GLY A 335 7.77 13.34 5.08
N MET A 336 7.55 12.88 6.31
CA MET A 336 6.47 11.95 6.64
C MET A 336 5.08 12.60 6.51
N THR A 337 4.10 11.80 6.11
CA THR A 337 2.68 12.11 5.96
C THR A 337 1.90 11.24 6.94
N ASP A 338 0.93 11.83 7.64
CA ASP A 338 0.10 11.11 8.60
C ASP A 338 -0.93 10.21 7.90
N MET A 339 -0.51 8.98 7.59
CA MET A 339 -1.35 7.98 6.96
C MET A 339 -2.43 7.44 7.89
N ASP A 340 -2.23 7.48 9.22
CA ASP A 340 -3.26 7.05 10.16
C ASP A 340 -4.50 7.92 10.03
N ARG A 341 -4.32 9.24 9.98
CA ARG A 341 -5.41 10.17 9.72
C ARG A 341 -6.09 9.88 8.38
N ILE A 342 -5.29 9.72 7.31
CA ILE A 342 -5.81 9.51 5.96
C ILE A 342 -6.63 8.23 5.87
N VAL A 343 -6.31 7.16 6.61
CA VAL A 343 -7.08 5.90 6.61
C VAL A 343 -8.28 5.94 7.54
N ASP A 344 -8.16 6.60 8.70
CA ASP A 344 -9.21 6.64 9.71
C ASP A 344 -10.36 7.59 9.36
N GLU A 345 -10.13 8.55 8.44
CA GLU A 345 -11.21 9.38 7.90
C GLU A 345 -12.28 8.48 7.23
N PRO A 346 -13.58 8.68 7.48
CA PRO A 346 -14.63 7.90 6.85
C PRO A 346 -14.57 8.00 5.32
N LEU A 347 -14.89 6.89 4.66
CA LEU A 347 -15.11 6.85 3.21
C LEU A 347 -16.45 7.48 2.85
#